data_AF-A0AAE1YIA7-F1
#
_entry.id   AF-A0AAE1YIA7-F1
#
_cell.length_a   1.000
_cell.length_b   1.000
_cell.length_c   1.000
_cell.angle_alpha   90.00
_cell.angle_beta   90.00
_cell.angle_gamma   90.00
#
_symmetry.space_group_name_H-M   'P 1'
#
loop_
_entity.id
_entity.type
_entity.pdbx_description
1 polymer ?
#
loop_
_entity_poly.entity_id
_entity_poly.type
_entity_poly.pdbx_seq_one_letter_code
_entity_poly.pdbx_strand_id
1 'polypeptide(L)'
;MLATEVTAFWRYPFETLASIPSKQLYFTEKYMDVKKVLIETFFGPVKGGVYSPSVQSTLYYMAKAVLARVPDVSSVKLKMPNLHFLPVNLSSKDNPVIVKFEDDVYLPTDEPHGSIEATLSRIHSKM
;
A
#
# COMPACT_ATOMS: atom_id res chain seq x y z
N MET A 1 -3.74 -2.57 14.49
CA MET A 1 -2.86 -1.69 13.70
C MET A 1 -2.72 -2.25 12.28
N LEU A 2 -2.54 -1.41 11.26
CA LEU A 2 -2.17 -1.82 9.90
C LEU A 2 -0.78 -1.26 9.58
N ALA A 3 0.18 -2.13 9.31
CA ALA A 3 1.53 -1.77 8.87
C ALA A 3 1.91 -2.61 7.65
N THR A 4 2.64 -2.03 6.71
CA THR A 4 2.98 -2.70 5.45
C THR A 4 4.23 -2.11 4.82
N GLU A 5 4.91 -2.92 4.01
CA GLU A 5 5.95 -2.47 3.08
C GLU A 5 5.38 -2.45 1.66
N VAL A 6 5.09 -1.25 1.13
CA VAL A 6 4.48 -1.15 -0.20
C VAL A 6 5.53 -1.36 -1.29
N THR A 7 5.43 -2.49 -1.99
CA THR A 7 6.12 -2.68 -3.27
C THR A 7 5.16 -2.39 -4.41
N ALA A 8 5.55 -1.47 -5.30
CA ALA A 8 4.72 -1.04 -6.43
C ALA A 8 5.49 -1.12 -7.75
N PHE A 9 4.84 -1.71 -8.76
CA PHE A 9 5.28 -1.70 -10.16
C PHE A 9 4.17 -1.14 -11.02
N TRP A 10 4.50 -0.44 -12.09
CA TRP A 10 3.51 0.03 -13.06
C TRP A 10 4.05 0.02 -14.47
N ARG A 11 3.13 -0.02 -15.43
CA ARG A 11 3.42 -0.05 -16.86
C ARG A 11 2.92 1.22 -17.53
N TYR A 12 3.73 1.78 -18.42
CA TYR A 12 3.31 2.80 -19.38
C TYR A 12 2.90 2.12 -20.71
N PRO A 13 1.92 2.66 -21.46
CA PRO A 13 1.42 2.06 -22.69
C PRO A 13 2.24 2.41 -23.95
N PHE A 14 3.45 2.98 -23.81
CA PHE A 14 4.27 3.37 -24.95
C PHE A 14 4.71 2.14 -25.76
N GLU A 15 4.32 2.08 -27.04
CA GLU A 15 4.65 0.97 -27.93
C GLU A 15 5.95 1.21 -28.71
N THR A 16 6.38 2.46 -28.87
CA THR A 16 7.58 2.85 -29.63
C THR A 16 8.39 3.92 -28.92
N LEU A 17 9.69 4.02 -29.23
CA LEU A 17 10.57 5.08 -28.69
C LEU A 17 10.07 6.48 -29.02
N ALA A 18 9.48 6.67 -30.20
CA ALA A 18 8.90 7.95 -30.62
C ALA A 18 7.68 8.37 -29.78
N SER A 19 6.99 7.41 -29.14
CA SER A 19 5.86 7.70 -28.24
C SER A 19 6.28 8.06 -26.81
N ILE A 20 7.56 7.88 -26.46
CA ILE A 20 8.07 8.23 -25.13
C ILE A 20 8.20 9.76 -25.03
N PRO A 21 7.62 10.39 -23.99
CA PRO A 21 7.76 11.83 -23.80
C PRO A 21 9.22 12.26 -23.67
N SER A 22 9.62 13.24 -24.49
CA SER A 22 10.96 13.84 -24.46
C SER A 22 11.16 14.90 -23.37
N LYS A 23 10.10 15.16 -22.58
CA LYS A 23 10.15 16.12 -21.48
C LYS A 23 11.21 15.70 -20.46
N GLN A 24 12.11 16.62 -20.12
CA GLN A 24 13.11 16.39 -19.09
C GLN A 24 12.43 16.05 -17.75
N LEU A 25 12.97 15.06 -17.01
CA LEU A 25 12.45 14.58 -15.72
C LEU A 25 11.05 13.96 -15.76
N TYR A 26 10.49 13.68 -16.94
CA TYR A 26 9.14 13.12 -17.07
C TYR A 26 8.88 11.92 -16.14
N PHE A 27 9.76 10.90 -16.16
CA PHE A 27 9.57 9.71 -15.33
C PHE A 27 9.78 9.97 -13.84
N THR A 28 10.63 10.93 -13.48
CA THR A 28 10.84 11.35 -12.08
C THR A 28 9.59 12.02 -11.54
N GLU A 29 8.97 12.92 -12.31
CA GLU A 29 7.70 13.54 -11.94
C GLU A 29 6.61 12.48 -11.77
N LYS A 30 6.48 11.54 -12.72
CA LYS A 30 5.48 10.46 -12.64
C LYS A 30 5.71 9.53 -11.45
N TYR A 31 6.97 9.23 -11.12
CA TYR A 31 7.30 8.47 -9.90
C TYR A 31 6.79 9.21 -8.65
N MET A 32 7.04 10.52 -8.55
CA MET A 32 6.60 11.33 -7.41
C MET A 32 5.07 11.42 -7.34
N ASP A 33 4.40 11.54 -8.48
CA ASP A 33 2.94 11.52 -8.57
C ASP A 33 2.37 10.20 -8.06
N VAL A 34 2.85 9.06 -8.57
CA VAL A 34 2.40 7.72 -8.13
C VAL A 34 2.63 7.55 -6.63
N LYS A 35 3.83 7.86 -6.13
CA LYS A 35 4.17 7.76 -4.71
C LYS A 35 3.25 8.60 -3.85
N LYS A 36 2.98 9.84 -4.26
CA LYS A 36 2.06 10.76 -3.56
C LYS A 36 0.65 10.17 -3.50
N VAL A 37 0.13 9.66 -4.62
CA VAL A 37 -1.21 9.06 -4.68
C VAL A 37 -1.31 7.84 -3.75
N LEU A 38 -0.31 6.97 -3.74
CA LEU A 38 -0.28 5.80 -2.87
C LEU A 38 -0.30 6.19 -1.39
N ILE A 39 0.53 7.16 -0.98
CA ILE A 39 0.60 7.67 0.40
C ILE A 39 -0.74 8.31 0.81
N GLU A 40 -1.26 9.23 0.00
CA GLU A 40 -2.52 9.92 0.30
C GLU A 40 -3.70 8.96 0.41
N THR A 41 -3.72 7.90 -0.40
CA THR A 41 -4.81 6.91 -0.37
C THR A 41 -4.68 5.97 0.83
N PHE A 42 -3.45 5.59 1.21
CA PHE A 42 -3.21 4.72 2.37
C PHE A 42 -3.56 5.42 3.69
N PHE A 43 -3.14 6.67 3.87
CA PHE A 43 -3.38 7.41 5.12
C PHE A 43 -4.73 8.13 5.17
N GLY A 44 -5.28 8.52 4.01
CA GLY A 44 -6.48 9.33 3.94
C GLY A 44 -6.28 10.77 4.44
N PRO A 45 -7.38 11.49 4.74
CA PRO A 45 -7.32 12.84 5.28
C PRO A 45 -6.54 12.92 6.60
N VAL A 46 -5.69 13.95 6.75
CA VAL A 46 -4.91 14.18 7.97
C VAL A 46 -5.79 14.22 9.23
N LYS A 47 -7.01 14.78 9.11
CA LYS A 47 -8.02 14.74 10.15
C LYS A 47 -8.88 13.49 9.98
N GLY A 48 -8.73 12.53 10.89
CA GLY A 48 -9.60 11.35 10.98
C GLY A 48 -9.17 10.14 10.15
N GLY A 49 -8.23 10.29 9.22
CA GLY A 49 -7.72 9.19 8.40
C GLY A 49 -8.81 8.57 7.51
N VAL A 50 -8.55 7.34 7.07
CA VAL A 50 -9.52 6.53 6.33
C VAL A 50 -9.60 5.14 6.95
N TYR A 51 -10.83 4.66 7.16
CA TYR A 51 -11.04 3.29 7.64
C TYR A 51 -10.68 2.29 6.54
N SER A 52 -9.93 1.26 6.91
CA SER A 52 -9.55 0.15 6.05
C SER A 52 -10.20 -1.15 6.54
N PRO A 53 -11.17 -1.73 5.81
CA PRO A 53 -11.78 -3.00 6.20
C PRO A 53 -10.87 -4.20 5.93
N SER A 54 -9.90 -4.05 5.02
CA SER A 54 -8.91 -5.08 4.69
C SER A 54 -7.73 -4.52 3.90
N VAL A 55 -6.59 -5.24 3.92
CA VAL A 55 -5.43 -4.90 3.09
C VAL A 55 -5.79 -5.00 1.61
N GLN A 56 -6.61 -5.97 1.20
CA GLN A 56 -7.11 -6.12 -0.16
C GLN A 56 -7.90 -4.89 -0.61
N SER A 57 -8.78 -4.36 0.25
CA SER A 57 -9.56 -3.16 -0.04
C SER A 57 -8.65 -1.93 -0.20
N THR A 58 -7.69 -1.77 0.70
CA THR A 58 -6.70 -0.69 0.66
C THR A 58 -5.88 -0.75 -0.64
N LEU A 59 -5.36 -1.93 -0.97
CA LEU A 59 -4.60 -2.19 -2.19
C LEU A 59 -5.41 -1.82 -3.42
N TYR A 60 -6.65 -2.30 -3.50
CA TYR A 60 -7.55 -2.00 -4.62
C TYR A 60 -7.76 -0.50 -4.79
N TYR A 61 -8.07 0.23 -3.71
CA TYR A 61 -8.30 1.67 -3.77
C TYR A 61 -7.03 2.45 -4.13
N MET A 62 -5.86 2.04 -3.60
CA MET A 62 -4.57 2.62 -3.96
C MET A 62 -4.28 2.47 -5.46
N ALA A 63 -4.39 1.25 -6.00
CA ALA A 63 -4.15 0.99 -7.42
C ALA A 63 -5.17 1.71 -8.31
N LYS A 64 -6.45 1.73 -7.91
CA LYS A 64 -7.51 2.48 -8.60
C LYS A 64 -7.23 3.99 -8.61
N ALA A 65 -6.76 4.56 -7.50
CA ALA A 65 -6.42 5.97 -7.40
C ALA A 65 -5.24 6.34 -8.29
N VAL A 66 -4.20 5.49 -8.38
CA VAL A 66 -3.07 5.70 -9.30
C VAL A 66 -3.56 5.74 -10.75
N LEU A 67 -4.36 4.75 -11.17
CA LEU A 67 -4.94 4.73 -12.51
C LEU A 67 -5.88 5.92 -12.77
N ALA A 68 -6.55 6.47 -11.76
CA ALA A 68 -7.39 7.65 -11.94
C ALA A 68 -6.58 8.94 -12.09
N ARG A 69 -5.49 9.09 -11.32
CA ARG A 69 -4.76 10.37 -11.16
C ARG A 69 -3.50 10.46 -12.01
N VAL A 70 -2.95 9.33 -12.47
CA VAL A 70 -1.78 9.26 -13.34
C VAL A 70 -2.20 8.61 -14.67
N PRO A 71 -2.75 9.38 -15.62
CA PRO A 71 -3.36 8.85 -16.84
C PRO A 71 -2.38 8.06 -17.72
N ASP A 72 -1.08 8.39 -17.66
CA ASP A 72 0.00 7.75 -18.40
C ASP A 72 0.24 6.29 -18.00
N VAL A 73 -0.24 5.86 -16.83
CA VAL A 73 -0.10 4.48 -16.35
C VAL A 73 -1.24 3.62 -16.89
N SER A 74 -0.91 2.46 -17.46
CA SER A 74 -1.86 1.49 -18.02
C SER A 74 -2.20 0.35 -17.05
N SER A 75 -1.26 -0.05 -16.20
CA SER A 75 -1.47 -1.03 -15.14
C SER A 75 -0.57 -0.77 -13.92
N VAL A 76 -1.04 -1.18 -12.75
CA VAL A 76 -0.33 -1.09 -11.47
C VAL A 76 -0.41 -2.44 -10.77
N LYS A 77 0.73 -2.95 -10.34
CA LYS A 77 0.88 -4.14 -9.50
C LYS A 77 1.37 -3.70 -8.13
N LEU A 78 0.66 -4.11 -7.08
CA LEU A 78 1.03 -3.83 -5.70
C LEU A 78 1.22 -5.15 -4.95
N LYS A 79 2.25 -5.19 -4.10
CA LYS A 79 2.45 -6.22 -3.08
C LYS A 79 2.57 -5.50 -1.72
N MET A 80 1.74 -5.94 -0.78
CA MET A 80 1.56 -5.31 0.53
C MET A 80 1.49 -6.41 1.61
N PRO A 81 2.63 -6.77 2.24
CA PRO A 81 2.61 -7.67 3.39
C PRO A 81 1.93 -6.98 4.57
N ASN A 82 1.15 -7.74 5.36
CA ASN A 82 0.57 -7.23 6.60
C ASN A 82 1.54 -7.47 7.75
N LEU A 83 2.29 -6.44 8.14
CA LEU A 83 3.24 -6.51 9.24
C LEU A 83 2.48 -6.46 10.57
N HIS A 84 2.60 -7.53 11.34
CA HIS A 84 1.82 -7.70 12.57
C HIS A 84 2.50 -6.99 13.75
N PHE A 85 1.70 -6.20 14.46
CA PHE A 85 2.01 -5.59 15.75
C PHE A 85 0.97 -6.08 16.75
N LEU A 86 1.32 -7.09 17.54
CA LEU A 86 0.39 -7.79 18.42
C LEU A 86 0.31 -7.13 19.80
N PRO A 87 -0.88 -6.97 20.39
CA PRO A 87 -1.06 -6.48 21.77
C PRO A 87 -0.27 -7.31 22.79
N VAL A 88 0.57 -6.67 23.61
CA VAL A 88 1.31 -7.37 24.67
C VAL A 88 0.42 -7.58 25.90
N ASN A 89 0.22 -8.84 26.27
CA ASN A 89 -0.42 -9.24 27.52
C ASN A 89 0.49 -10.24 28.23
N LEU A 90 0.79 -10.02 29.51
CA LEU A 90 1.66 -10.89 30.31
C LEU A 90 0.87 -11.49 31.48
N SER A 91 0.97 -12.80 31.60
CA SER A 91 0.44 -13.59 32.71
C SER A 91 1.47 -14.60 33.18
N SER A 92 1.38 -15.01 34.44
CA SER A 92 2.09 -16.15 34.99
C SER A 92 1.10 -17.17 35.56
N LYS A 93 1.61 -18.35 35.94
CA LYS A 93 0.78 -19.39 36.58
C LYS A 93 0.17 -18.91 37.90
N ASP A 94 0.89 -18.07 38.64
CA ASP A 94 0.49 -17.60 39.98
C ASP A 94 -0.23 -16.24 39.94
N ASN A 95 -0.03 -15.46 38.88
CA ASN A 95 -0.74 -14.20 38.66
C ASN A 95 -1.26 -14.12 37.21
N PRO A 96 -2.56 -14.34 36.99
CA PRO A 96 -3.14 -14.40 35.65
C PRO A 96 -3.14 -13.05 34.90
N VAL A 97 -2.92 -11.92 35.59
CA VAL A 97 -2.85 -10.59 34.96
C VAL A 97 -1.70 -9.80 35.58
N ILE A 98 -0.54 -9.85 34.95
CA ILE A 98 0.64 -9.06 35.35
C ILE A 98 0.66 -7.76 34.55
N VAL A 99 0.46 -7.86 33.24
CA VAL A 99 0.32 -6.72 32.33
C VAL A 99 -0.84 -6.99 31.39
N LYS A 100 -1.76 -6.02 31.30
CA LYS A 100 -2.86 -6.03 30.36
C LYS A 100 -2.62 -4.92 29.35
N PHE A 101 -2.88 -5.23 28.09
CA PHE A 101 -2.77 -4.28 27.00
C PHE A 101 -3.83 -3.17 27.14
N GLU A 102 -3.39 -1.91 27.04
CA GLU A 102 -4.23 -0.71 27.13
C GLU A 102 -3.91 0.24 25.96
N ASP A 103 -3.82 -0.31 24.75
CA ASP A 103 -3.49 0.41 23.50
C ASP A 103 -2.10 1.08 23.49
N ASP A 104 -1.15 0.52 24.23
CA ASP A 104 0.15 1.14 24.54
C ASP A 104 1.36 0.35 24.02
N VAL A 105 1.46 -0.96 24.30
CA VAL A 105 2.63 -1.79 23.98
C VAL A 105 2.27 -2.88 22.98
N TYR A 106 2.94 -2.84 21.82
CA TYR A 106 2.80 -3.84 20.76
C TYR A 106 4.11 -4.58 20.51
N LEU A 107 4.02 -5.88 20.25
CA LEU A 107 5.14 -6.73 19.83
C LEU A 107 5.15 -6.84 18.29
N PRO A 108 6.20 -6.33 17.60
CA PRO A 108 6.38 -6.61 16.18
C PRO A 108 6.75 -8.08 15.97
N THR A 109 6.23 -8.70 14.92
CA THR A 109 6.60 -10.07 14.52
C THR A 109 7.00 -10.10 13.06
N ASP A 110 8.14 -10.73 12.76
CA ASP A 110 8.68 -10.82 11.40
C ASP A 110 7.95 -11.87 10.55
N GLU A 111 7.69 -13.05 11.12
CA GLU A 111 6.99 -14.15 10.45
C GLU A 111 6.01 -14.90 11.39
N PRO A 112 4.94 -15.51 10.83
CA PRO A 112 4.47 -15.39 9.45
C PRO A 112 3.69 -14.08 9.23
N HIS A 113 3.76 -13.52 8.03
CA HIS A 113 2.91 -12.41 7.62
C HIS A 113 2.12 -12.77 6.36
N GLY A 114 0.86 -12.36 6.30
CA GLY A 114 0.07 -12.48 5.07
C GLY A 114 0.62 -11.52 4.00
N SER A 115 0.97 -12.03 2.82
CA SER A 115 1.34 -11.20 1.66
C SER A 115 0.14 -11.04 0.74
N ILE A 116 -0.34 -9.80 0.57
CA ILE A 116 -1.45 -9.47 -0.35
C ILE A 116 -0.86 -8.88 -1.62
N GLU A 117 -1.23 -9.41 -2.78
CA GLU A 117 -0.76 -8.95 -4.08
C GLU A 117 -1.91 -8.87 -5.07
N ALA A 118 -1.98 -7.80 -5.87
CA ALA A 118 -2.87 -7.73 -7.02
C ALA A 118 -2.35 -6.78 -8.10
N THR A 119 -2.81 -7.02 -9.33
CA THR A 119 -2.58 -6.14 -10.49
C THR A 119 -3.92 -5.59 -10.95
N LEU A 120 -4.01 -4.28 -11.08
CA LEU A 120 -5.13 -3.59 -11.73
C LEU A 120 -4.65 -2.99 -13.06
N SER A 121 -5.47 -3.12 -14.09
CA SER A 121 -5.20 -2.59 -15.42
C SER A 121 -6.42 -1.85 -15.96
N ARG A 122 -6.19 -0.94 -16.90
CA ARG A 122 -7.27 -0.37 -17.72
C ARG A 122 -7.77 -1.44 -18.69
N ILE A 123 -9.04 -1.35 -19.08
CA ILE A 123 -9.69 -2.31 -20.00
C ILE A 123 -8.90 -2.50 -21.31
N HIS A 124 -8.29 -1.42 -21.84
CA HIS A 124 -7.51 -1.45 -23.08
C HIS A 124 -6.02 -1.77 -22.88
N SER A 125 -5.58 -2.07 -21.65
CA SER A 125 -4.18 -2.44 -21.39
C SER A 125 -3.93 -3.88 -21.85
N LYS A 126 -2.95 -4.08 -22.74
CA LYS A 126 -2.39 -5.41 -23.03
C LYS A 126 -1.58 -5.83 -21.79
N MET A 127 -2.18 -6.63 -20.91
CA MET A 127 -1.47 -7.21 -19.76
C MET A 127 -0.46 -8.25 -20.22
#